data_AF-X8AQ70-F1
#
_entry.id   AF-X8AQ70-F1
#
_cell.length_a   1.000
_cell.length_b   1.000
_cell.length_c   1.000
_cell.angle_alpha   90.00
_cell.angle_beta   90.00
_cell.angle_gamma   90.00
#
_symmetry.space_group_name_H-M   'P 1'
#
loop_
_entity.id
_entity.type
_entity.pdbx_description
1 polymer ?
#
loop_
_entity_poly.entity_id
_entity_poly.type
_entity_poly.pdbx_seq_one_letter_code
_entity_poly.pdbx_strand_id
1 'polypeptide(L)'
;MKTLEDAQRRDLGLPKTTGPASRRIAERGSLEIQAYDEICFPGLAAEWAKFDGRRPFVGALTIEFPAKEDDEVASWIAAGTPPIFFGFGSTLVDSPADTLAMISAACAHLGERALVCAGWSDFSDVGESEHVKVVVEINYATAFPACRAVVHHGGLGTTAAGLRAGVPTLILWMLPDQPIWGARVKRLKVGTARRFSSTTCETLVADLRTILARNALPGPARSPVI
;
A
#
# COMPACT_ATOMS: atom_id res chain seq x y z
N MET A 1 25.09 -1.47 -3.79
CA MET A 1 24.66 -1.59 -2.39
C MET A 1 25.82 -1.52 -1.40
N LYS A 2 26.81 -2.42 -1.46
CA LYS A 2 27.98 -2.41 -0.54
C LYS A 2 28.74 -1.08 -0.51
N THR A 3 28.98 -0.46 -1.67
CA THR A 3 29.69 0.83 -1.76
C THR A 3 28.96 1.97 -1.04
N LEU A 4 27.62 1.99 -1.13
CA LEU A 4 26.79 2.99 -0.46
C LEU A 4 26.78 2.76 1.06
N GLU A 5 26.67 1.50 1.48
CA GLU A 5 26.75 1.09 2.88
C GLU A 5 28.11 1.42 3.50
N ASP A 6 29.22 1.11 2.81
CA ASP A 6 30.57 1.41 3.28
C ASP A 6 30.83 2.94 3.33
N ALA A 7 30.22 3.71 2.43
CA ALA A 7 30.27 5.17 2.49
C ALA A 7 29.56 5.72 3.73
N GLN A 8 28.30 5.32 3.96
CA GLN A 8 27.54 5.72 5.14
C GLN A 8 28.24 5.29 6.44
N ARG A 9 28.82 4.09 6.48
CA ARG A 9 29.56 3.60 7.64
C ARG A 9 30.80 4.42 7.95
N ARG A 10 31.56 4.83 6.93
CA ARG A 10 32.72 5.71 7.12
C ARG A 10 32.30 7.06 7.69
N ASP A 11 31.20 7.63 7.20
CA ASP A 11 30.70 8.93 7.68
C ASP A 11 30.23 8.84 9.15
N LEU A 12 29.85 7.64 9.60
CA LEU A 12 29.53 7.32 11.00
C LEU A 12 30.74 6.80 11.83
N GLY A 13 31.96 6.81 11.28
CA GLY A 13 33.17 6.31 11.97
C GLY A 13 33.23 4.78 12.16
N LEU A 14 32.43 4.02 11.42
CA LEU A 14 32.32 2.57 11.52
C LEU A 14 33.27 1.85 10.54
N PRO A 15 33.81 0.66 10.90
CA PRO A 15 34.62 -0.15 9.99
C PRO A 15 33.86 -0.60 8.74
N LYS A 16 34.58 -0.84 7.63
CA LYS A 16 34.00 -1.40 6.39
C LYS A 16 33.30 -2.73 6.62
N THR A 17 32.34 -3.05 5.76
CA THR A 17 31.58 -4.30 5.83
C THR A 17 32.38 -5.49 5.30
N THR A 18 32.30 -6.61 6.02
CA THR A 18 32.98 -7.88 5.68
C THR A 18 32.07 -8.88 4.96
N GLY A 19 30.77 -8.60 4.86
CA GLY A 19 29.76 -9.46 4.23
C GLY A 19 28.39 -8.78 4.17
N PRO A 20 27.33 -9.44 3.68
CA PRO A 20 25.98 -8.87 3.59
C PRO A 20 25.38 -8.53 4.96
N ALA A 21 24.56 -7.47 5.03
CA ALA A 21 23.94 -7.03 6.27
C ALA A 21 23.12 -8.13 6.96
N SER A 22 22.31 -8.89 6.21
CA SER A 22 21.49 -9.99 6.72
C SER A 22 22.31 -11.07 7.44
N ARG A 23 23.46 -11.47 6.88
CA ARG A 23 24.37 -12.44 7.52
C ARG A 23 24.93 -11.88 8.83
N ARG A 24 25.39 -10.64 8.82
CA ARG A 24 25.99 -10.02 10.02
C ARG A 24 24.96 -9.83 11.15
N ILE A 25 23.69 -9.54 10.80
CA ILE A 25 22.57 -9.46 11.76
C ILE A 25 22.35 -10.82 12.42
N ALA A 26 22.28 -11.88 11.61
CA ALA A 26 22.09 -13.25 12.10
C ALA A 26 23.26 -13.73 12.97
N GLU A 27 24.51 -13.51 12.54
CA GLU A 27 25.73 -13.88 13.28
C GLU A 27 25.84 -13.16 14.63
N ARG A 28 25.36 -11.91 14.72
CA ARG A 28 25.34 -11.14 15.97
C ARG A 28 24.20 -11.53 16.90
N GLY A 29 23.22 -12.31 16.43
CA GLY A 29 21.99 -12.55 17.18
C GLY A 29 21.20 -11.26 17.46
N SER A 30 21.28 -10.29 16.55
CA SER A 30 20.55 -9.02 16.68
C SER A 30 19.04 -9.24 16.73
N LEU A 31 18.34 -8.34 17.43
CA LEU A 31 16.87 -8.27 17.38
C LEU A 31 16.41 -7.84 15.98
N GLU A 32 15.54 -8.63 15.37
CA GLU A 32 14.95 -8.40 14.05
C GLU A 32 13.44 -8.17 14.22
N ILE A 33 13.03 -6.91 14.38
CA ILE A 33 11.62 -6.54 14.58
C ILE A 33 10.85 -6.70 13.26
N GLN A 34 9.77 -7.47 13.29
CA GLN A 34 8.92 -7.74 12.13
C GLN A 34 7.76 -6.74 12.14
N ALA A 35 7.99 -5.59 11.52
CA ALA A 35 7.04 -4.48 11.45
C ALA A 35 5.94 -4.70 10.38
N TYR A 36 5.29 -5.86 10.45
CA TYR A 36 4.16 -6.26 9.61
C TYR A 36 3.31 -7.30 10.36
N ASP A 37 2.05 -7.44 9.97
CA ASP A 37 1.12 -8.34 10.66
C ASP A 37 1.43 -9.81 10.39
N GLU A 38 1.46 -10.62 11.45
CA GLU A 38 1.73 -12.07 11.38
C GLU A 38 0.77 -12.79 10.42
N ILE A 39 -0.48 -12.33 10.33
CA ILE A 39 -1.50 -12.90 9.44
C ILE A 39 -1.07 -12.91 7.97
N CYS A 40 -0.18 -12.00 7.56
CA CYS A 40 0.38 -11.99 6.20
C CYS A 40 1.28 -13.20 5.94
N PHE A 41 1.86 -13.80 6.98
CA PHE A 41 2.81 -14.92 6.90
C PHE A 41 2.46 -16.05 7.89
N PRO A 42 1.34 -16.77 7.67
CA PRO A 42 0.91 -17.82 8.59
C PRO A 42 1.99 -18.89 8.79
N GLY A 43 2.28 -19.21 10.05
CA GLY A 43 3.29 -20.20 10.46
C GLY A 43 4.71 -19.66 10.64
N LEU A 44 4.98 -18.41 10.22
CA LEU A 44 6.32 -17.84 10.30
C LEU A 44 6.75 -17.55 11.75
N ALA A 45 5.82 -17.14 12.63
CA ALA A 45 6.09 -17.00 14.06
C ALA A 45 6.53 -18.33 14.70
N ALA A 46 5.86 -19.43 14.34
CA ALA A 46 6.25 -20.76 14.81
C ALA A 46 7.62 -21.19 14.28
N GLU A 47 7.91 -20.93 13.00
CA GLU A 47 9.23 -21.19 12.41
C GLU A 47 10.34 -20.41 13.13
N TRP A 48 10.04 -19.19 13.58
CA TRP A 48 10.98 -18.30 14.24
C TRP A 48 11.05 -18.44 15.76
N ALA A 49 10.21 -19.27 16.38
CA ALA A 49 10.29 -19.57 17.81
C ALA A 49 11.69 -20.07 18.23
N LYS A 50 12.41 -20.75 17.33
CA LYS A 50 13.81 -21.19 17.53
C LYS A 50 14.83 -20.06 17.75
N PHE A 51 14.45 -18.82 17.46
CA PHE A 51 15.30 -17.63 17.66
C PHE A 51 15.02 -16.91 18.99
N ASP A 52 14.31 -17.56 19.93
CA ASP A 52 14.16 -17.12 21.33
C ASP A 52 13.76 -15.65 21.48
N GLY A 53 12.65 -15.28 20.83
CA GLY A 53 12.10 -13.92 20.90
C GLY A 53 12.86 -12.85 20.10
N ARG A 54 13.95 -13.19 19.39
CA ARG A 54 14.71 -12.22 18.57
C ARG A 54 14.02 -11.79 17.28
N ARG A 55 12.87 -12.38 16.93
CA ARG A 55 12.10 -12.04 15.73
C ARG A 55 10.64 -11.76 16.04
N PRO A 56 10.33 -10.78 16.91
CA PRO A 56 8.96 -10.53 17.32
C PRO A 56 8.17 -9.89 16.17
N PHE A 57 6.93 -10.31 16.00
CA PHE A 57 5.93 -9.58 15.23
C PHE A 57 5.35 -8.47 16.09
N VAL A 58 5.43 -7.23 15.60
CA VAL A 58 4.89 -6.05 16.29
C VAL A 58 3.74 -5.41 15.52
N GLY A 59 3.31 -6.05 14.43
CA GLY A 59 2.35 -5.47 13.49
C GLY A 59 2.99 -4.38 12.63
N ALA A 60 2.22 -3.90 11.66
CA ALA A 60 2.69 -2.79 10.84
C ALA A 60 2.79 -1.49 11.66
N LEU A 61 3.91 -0.78 11.52
CA LEU A 61 4.08 0.55 12.09
C LEU A 61 3.43 1.57 11.15
N THR A 62 2.40 2.25 11.61
CA THR A 62 1.80 3.37 10.87
C THR A 62 1.94 4.66 11.64
N ILE A 63 2.20 5.72 10.88
CA ILE A 63 2.23 7.07 11.41
C ILE A 63 1.05 7.78 10.79
N GLU A 64 0.03 8.03 11.62
CA GLU A 64 -1.27 8.59 11.20
C GLU A 64 -1.20 10.11 11.19
N PHE A 65 -0.22 10.65 10.45
CA PHE A 65 -0.06 12.10 10.38
C PHE A 65 -1.26 12.72 9.66
N PRO A 66 -1.87 13.77 10.24
CA PRO A 66 -2.91 14.51 9.55
C PRO A 66 -2.29 15.19 8.32
N ALA A 67 -2.99 15.10 7.19
CA ALA A 67 -2.65 15.84 5.98
C ALA A 67 -3.52 17.09 5.89
N LYS A 68 -2.99 18.13 5.23
CA LYS A 68 -3.69 19.42 5.05
C LYS A 68 -5.03 19.28 4.33
N GLU A 69 -5.15 18.28 3.46
CA GLU A 69 -6.30 18.06 2.58
C GLU A 69 -7.35 17.11 3.19
N ASP A 70 -7.13 16.57 4.40
CA ASP A 70 -7.97 15.52 5.00
C ASP A 70 -9.45 15.93 5.15
N ASP A 71 -9.73 17.15 5.62
CA ASP A 71 -11.10 17.65 5.80
C ASP A 71 -11.83 17.85 4.46
N GLU A 72 -11.10 18.31 3.45
CA GLU A 72 -11.62 18.50 2.08
C GLU A 72 -11.93 17.14 1.44
N VAL A 73 -11.02 16.17 1.60
CA VAL A 73 -11.20 14.79 1.12
C VAL A 73 -12.40 14.14 1.81
N ALA A 74 -12.50 14.26 3.14
CA ALA A 74 -13.62 13.71 3.89
C ALA A 74 -14.96 14.32 3.42
N SER A 75 -14.99 15.63 3.19
CA SER A 75 -16.17 16.33 2.68
C SER A 75 -16.56 15.88 1.26
N TRP A 76 -15.57 15.73 0.36
CA TRP A 76 -15.79 15.26 -1.01
C TRP A 76 -16.26 13.80 -1.07
N ILE A 77 -15.70 12.93 -0.22
CA ILE A 77 -16.15 11.54 -0.07
C ILE A 77 -17.61 11.54 0.39
N ALA A 78 -17.95 12.31 1.43
CA ALA A 78 -19.30 12.36 2.00
C ALA A 78 -20.37 12.91 1.03
N ALA A 79 -19.98 13.72 0.04
CA ALA A 79 -20.89 14.31 -0.94
C ALA A 79 -21.38 13.33 -2.04
N GLY A 80 -20.93 12.07 -2.06
CA GLY A 80 -21.37 11.10 -3.07
C GLY A 80 -21.08 9.64 -2.72
N THR A 81 -21.02 8.76 -3.72
CA THR A 81 -20.78 7.32 -3.53
C THR A 81 -19.32 7.01 -3.15
N PRO A 82 -19.03 6.15 -2.15
CA PRO A 82 -17.66 5.86 -1.72
C PRO A 82 -16.68 5.62 -2.90
N PRO A 83 -15.57 6.37 -3.02
CA PRO A 83 -14.68 6.29 -4.17
C PRO A 83 -13.78 5.05 -4.12
N ILE A 84 -13.12 4.77 -5.23
CA ILE A 84 -11.94 3.89 -5.26
C ILE A 84 -10.71 4.78 -5.09
N PHE A 85 -9.87 4.45 -4.11
CA PHE A 85 -8.59 5.13 -3.91
C PHE A 85 -7.52 4.60 -4.87
N PHE A 86 -6.68 5.48 -5.40
CA PHE A 86 -5.50 5.16 -6.20
C PHE A 86 -4.27 5.88 -5.63
N GLY A 87 -3.21 5.13 -5.32
CA GLY A 87 -1.98 5.72 -4.78
C GLY A 87 -0.70 4.94 -5.13
N PHE A 88 0.26 5.63 -5.74
CA PHE A 88 1.54 5.04 -6.18
C PHE A 88 2.71 5.35 -5.24
N GLY A 89 2.45 6.11 -4.17
CA GLY A 89 3.43 6.43 -3.13
C GLY A 89 4.64 7.18 -3.68
N SER A 90 5.83 6.82 -3.22
CA SER A 90 7.10 7.37 -3.71
C SER A 90 7.60 6.71 -5.01
N THR A 91 6.80 5.84 -5.63
CA THR A 91 7.18 5.21 -6.90
C THR A 91 6.69 6.10 -8.03
N LEU A 92 7.64 6.70 -8.76
CA LEU A 92 7.33 7.51 -9.93
C LEU A 92 6.65 6.65 -11.00
N VAL A 93 5.54 7.17 -11.51
CA VAL A 93 4.87 6.62 -12.68
C VAL A 93 5.40 7.32 -13.92
N ASP A 94 5.77 6.55 -14.95
CA ASP A 94 6.42 7.09 -16.15
C ASP A 94 5.57 8.13 -16.90
N SER A 95 4.25 7.95 -16.92
CA SER A 95 3.30 8.90 -17.51
C SER A 95 2.11 9.13 -16.57
N PRO A 96 2.17 10.18 -15.71
CA PRO A 96 1.08 10.53 -14.81
C PRO A 96 -0.23 10.83 -15.57
N ALA A 97 -0.17 11.60 -16.66
CA ALA A 97 -1.35 11.94 -17.46
C ALA A 97 -2.04 10.69 -18.03
N ASP A 98 -1.31 9.77 -18.65
CA ASP A 98 -1.89 8.53 -19.20
C ASP A 98 -2.45 7.63 -18.10
N THR A 99 -1.79 7.60 -16.94
CA THR A 99 -2.24 6.83 -15.79
C THR A 99 -3.54 7.36 -15.22
N LEU A 100 -3.67 8.69 -15.09
CA LEU A 100 -4.90 9.32 -14.64
C LEU A 100 -6.03 9.15 -15.67
N ALA A 101 -5.72 9.23 -16.96
CA ALA A 101 -6.68 8.95 -18.03
C ALA A 101 -7.18 7.50 -17.97
N MET A 102 -6.29 6.53 -17.77
CA MET A 102 -6.64 5.12 -17.58
C MET A 102 -7.54 4.91 -16.35
N ILE A 103 -7.17 5.51 -15.21
CA ILE A 103 -7.95 5.43 -13.96
C ILE A 103 -9.35 6.01 -14.16
N SER A 104 -9.42 7.22 -14.72
CA SER A 104 -10.69 7.94 -14.96
C SER A 104 -11.59 7.14 -15.90
N ALA A 105 -11.04 6.60 -16.99
CA ALA A 105 -11.80 5.77 -17.93
C ALA A 105 -12.31 4.47 -17.29
N ALA A 106 -11.47 3.79 -16.49
CA ALA A 106 -11.88 2.57 -15.80
C ALA A 106 -12.98 2.83 -14.76
N CYS A 107 -12.88 3.92 -14.01
CA CYS A 107 -13.90 4.31 -13.03
C CYS A 107 -15.21 4.71 -13.72
N ALA A 108 -15.14 5.46 -14.82
CA ALA A 108 -16.30 5.81 -15.64
C ALA A 108 -17.01 4.55 -16.19
N HIS A 109 -16.27 3.54 -16.67
CA HIS A 109 -16.84 2.26 -17.10
C HIS A 109 -17.55 1.48 -15.98
N LEU A 110 -17.20 1.73 -14.72
CA LEU A 110 -17.78 1.06 -13.56
C LEU A 110 -18.86 1.91 -12.85
N GLY A 111 -19.00 3.19 -13.23
CA GLY A 111 -19.85 4.14 -12.51
C GLY A 111 -19.33 4.49 -11.11
N GLU A 112 -18.01 4.39 -10.91
CA GLU A 112 -17.36 4.61 -9.61
C GLU A 112 -16.63 5.97 -9.62
N ARG A 113 -16.43 6.57 -8.44
CA ARG A 113 -15.60 7.78 -8.28
C ARG A 113 -14.15 7.41 -8.00
N ALA A 114 -13.20 8.26 -8.37
CA ALA A 114 -11.77 8.07 -8.12
C ALA A 114 -11.21 9.12 -7.17
N LEU A 115 -10.50 8.67 -6.12
CA LEU A 115 -9.64 9.51 -5.29
C LEU A 115 -8.18 9.16 -5.60
N VAL A 116 -7.43 10.07 -6.19
CA VAL A 116 -6.06 9.85 -6.64
C VAL A 116 -5.10 10.63 -5.74
N CYS A 117 -4.26 9.91 -5.01
CA CYS A 117 -3.16 10.51 -4.25
C CYS A 117 -1.89 10.53 -5.10
N ALA A 118 -1.51 11.74 -5.49
CA ALA A 118 -0.42 12.07 -6.37
C ALA A 118 0.94 11.66 -5.81
N GLY A 119 1.13 11.83 -4.49
CA GLY A 119 2.40 11.54 -3.82
C GLY A 119 3.55 12.31 -4.48
N TRP A 120 4.47 11.58 -5.13
CA TRP A 120 5.64 12.17 -5.80
C TRP A 120 5.43 12.42 -7.30
N SER A 121 4.28 12.02 -7.85
CA SER A 121 3.92 12.27 -9.25
C SER A 121 3.10 13.54 -9.35
N ASP A 122 3.40 14.36 -10.36
CA ASP A 122 2.61 15.57 -10.61
C ASP A 122 1.41 15.24 -11.52
N PHE A 123 0.21 15.52 -11.02
CA PHE A 123 -1.06 15.38 -11.74
C PHE A 123 -1.78 16.73 -11.90
N SER A 124 -1.10 17.85 -11.62
CA SER A 124 -1.69 19.19 -11.56
C SER A 124 -2.27 19.69 -12.90
N ASP A 125 -1.80 19.17 -14.02
CA ASP A 125 -2.26 19.56 -15.38
C ASP A 125 -3.58 18.91 -15.80
N VAL A 126 -4.19 18.07 -14.96
CA VAL A 126 -5.42 17.34 -15.32
C VAL A 126 -6.60 17.85 -14.50
N GLY A 127 -7.59 18.42 -15.19
CA GLY A 127 -8.73 19.09 -14.58
C GLY A 127 -9.49 18.21 -13.59
N GLU A 128 -9.77 18.75 -12.41
CA GLU A 128 -10.68 18.13 -11.45
C GLU A 128 -12.08 17.97 -12.08
N SER A 129 -12.71 16.83 -11.82
CA SER A 129 -14.11 16.59 -12.19
C SER A 129 -14.89 16.14 -10.97
N GLU A 130 -16.21 16.22 -11.02
CA GLU A 130 -17.08 15.74 -9.92
C GLU A 130 -16.78 14.28 -9.52
N HIS A 131 -16.29 13.47 -10.47
CA HIS A 131 -16.01 12.04 -10.29
C HIS A 131 -14.54 11.72 -9.98
N VAL A 132 -13.62 12.66 -10.10
CA VAL A 132 -12.18 12.45 -9.89
C VAL A 132 -11.60 13.57 -9.04
N LYS A 133 -11.15 13.23 -7.83
CA LYS A 133 -10.41 14.14 -6.95
C LYS A 133 -8.95 13.74 -6.92
N VAL A 134 -8.07 14.71 -7.17
CA VAL A 134 -6.62 14.55 -7.04
C VAL A 134 -6.16 15.31 -5.80
N VAL A 135 -5.27 14.70 -5.02
CA VAL A 135 -4.71 15.25 -3.78
C VAL A 135 -3.25 14.89 -3.66
N VAL A 136 -2.46 15.69 -2.94
CA VAL A 136 -1.03 15.46 -2.78
C VAL A 136 -0.79 14.38 -1.72
N GLU A 137 -1.41 14.57 -0.55
CA GLU A 137 -1.24 13.70 0.62
C GLU A 137 -2.57 13.54 1.35
N ILE A 138 -2.80 12.34 1.90
CA ILE A 138 -3.97 12.05 2.74
C ILE A 138 -3.59 11.13 3.89
N ASN A 139 -4.33 11.21 4.99
CA ASN A 139 -4.24 10.23 6.04
C ASN A 139 -5.01 8.96 5.65
N TYR A 140 -4.27 7.88 5.39
CA TYR A 140 -4.87 6.59 5.00
C TYR A 140 -5.77 5.99 6.08
N ALA A 141 -5.51 6.25 7.36
CA ALA A 141 -6.29 5.69 8.47
C ALA A 141 -7.72 6.26 8.50
N THR A 142 -7.90 7.52 8.08
CA THR A 142 -9.21 8.16 8.01
C THR A 142 -9.86 7.98 6.63
N ALA A 143 -9.08 8.04 5.54
CA ALA A 143 -9.62 7.98 4.18
C ALA A 143 -10.01 6.56 3.73
N PHE A 144 -9.19 5.53 4.01
CA PHE A 144 -9.43 4.19 3.48
C PHE A 144 -10.72 3.55 3.96
N PRO A 145 -11.13 3.67 5.25
CA PRO A 145 -12.42 3.13 5.71
C PRO A 145 -13.64 3.73 5.00
N ALA A 146 -13.50 4.90 4.37
CA ALA A 146 -14.54 5.57 3.61
C ALA A 146 -14.46 5.29 2.09
N CYS A 147 -13.48 4.50 1.65
CA CYS A 147 -13.31 4.07 0.26
C CYS A 147 -13.98 2.71 0.02
N ARG A 148 -14.41 2.49 -1.22
CA ARG A 148 -15.00 1.23 -1.68
C ARG A 148 -13.96 0.15 -1.97
N ALA A 149 -12.78 0.57 -2.41
CA ALA A 149 -11.60 -0.25 -2.65
C ALA A 149 -10.33 0.62 -2.65
N VAL A 150 -9.17 -0.02 -2.50
CA VAL A 150 -7.85 0.62 -2.49
C VAL A 150 -6.98 0.01 -3.58
N VAL A 151 -6.53 0.83 -4.52
CA VAL A 151 -5.57 0.46 -5.57
C VAL A 151 -4.25 1.14 -5.27
N HIS A 152 -3.16 0.37 -5.15
CA HIS A 152 -1.86 0.96 -4.82
C HIS A 152 -0.68 0.14 -5.32
N HIS A 153 0.52 0.72 -5.26
CA HIS A 153 1.75 0.10 -5.75
C HIS A 153 2.26 -1.12 -4.94
N GLY A 154 1.69 -1.42 -3.77
CA GLY A 154 2.13 -2.54 -2.94
C GLY A 154 3.25 -2.23 -1.93
N GLY A 155 3.49 -0.95 -1.59
CA GLY A 155 4.36 -0.59 -0.46
C GLY A 155 3.83 -1.15 0.87
N LEU A 156 4.72 -1.54 1.79
CA LEU A 156 4.37 -2.16 3.08
C LEU A 156 3.37 -1.32 3.88
N GLY A 157 3.63 -0.02 4.06
CA GLY A 157 2.77 0.88 4.84
C GLY A 157 1.36 1.02 4.26
N THR A 158 1.24 1.26 2.96
CA THR A 158 -0.06 1.35 2.28
C THR A 158 -0.80 0.02 2.28
N THR A 159 -0.09 -1.10 2.09
CA THR A 159 -0.69 -2.45 2.19
C THR A 159 -1.29 -2.66 3.57
N ALA A 160 -0.53 -2.36 4.63
CA ALA A 160 -1.00 -2.50 5.99
C ALA A 160 -2.20 -1.60 6.30
N ALA A 161 -2.18 -0.33 5.86
CA ALA A 161 -3.32 0.57 6.02
C ALA A 161 -4.57 0.03 5.32
N GLY A 162 -4.45 -0.48 4.09
CA GLY A 162 -5.57 -1.09 3.35
C GLY A 162 -6.13 -2.34 4.06
N LEU A 163 -5.25 -3.21 4.53
CA LEU A 163 -5.65 -4.40 5.30
C LEU A 163 -6.37 -4.03 6.61
N ARG A 164 -5.87 -3.02 7.35
CA ARG A 164 -6.52 -2.56 8.59
C ARG A 164 -7.86 -1.89 8.35
N ALA A 165 -8.01 -1.16 7.24
CA ALA A 165 -9.30 -0.58 6.85
C ALA A 165 -10.32 -1.66 6.42
N GLY A 166 -9.89 -2.89 6.16
CA GLY A 166 -10.76 -3.99 5.77
C GLY A 166 -11.37 -3.82 4.37
N VAL A 167 -10.72 -3.03 3.50
CA VAL A 167 -11.22 -2.70 2.17
C VAL A 167 -10.58 -3.58 1.09
N PRO A 168 -11.33 -3.98 0.04
CA PRO A 168 -10.77 -4.73 -1.07
C PRO A 168 -9.58 -4.02 -1.69
N THR A 169 -8.50 -4.77 -1.92
CA THR A 169 -7.22 -4.19 -2.34
C THR A 169 -6.77 -4.72 -3.70
N LEU A 170 -6.33 -3.84 -4.60
CA LEU A 170 -5.62 -4.18 -5.82
C LEU A 170 -4.20 -3.64 -5.76
N ILE A 171 -3.21 -4.52 -5.78
CA ILE A 171 -1.80 -4.12 -5.85
C ILE A 171 -1.35 -4.07 -7.31
N LEU A 172 -1.05 -2.86 -7.80
CA LEU A 172 -0.41 -2.61 -9.09
C LEU A 172 1.11 -2.46 -8.89
N TRP A 173 1.83 -3.58 -8.78
CA TRP A 173 3.23 -3.58 -8.40
C TRP A 173 4.15 -3.10 -9.54
N MET A 174 5.20 -2.37 -9.16
CA MET A 174 6.22 -1.79 -10.03
C MET A 174 7.63 -2.29 -9.68
N LEU A 175 7.92 -2.52 -8.40
CA LEU A 175 9.23 -2.94 -7.90
C LEU A 175 9.26 -4.45 -7.56
N PRO A 176 10.44 -5.09 -7.58
CA PRO A 176 10.56 -6.55 -7.42
C PRO A 176 10.10 -7.13 -6.08
N ASP A 177 10.05 -6.33 -5.01
CA ASP A 177 9.67 -6.74 -3.66
C ASP A 177 8.15 -6.67 -3.42
N GLN A 178 7.46 -5.76 -4.11
CA GLN A 178 6.01 -5.53 -4.00
C GLN A 178 5.12 -6.76 -4.35
N PRO A 179 5.49 -7.66 -5.30
CA PRO A 179 4.76 -8.91 -5.54
C PRO A 179 4.57 -9.79 -4.30
N ILE A 180 5.46 -9.71 -3.31
CA ILE A 180 5.33 -10.47 -2.06
C ILE A 180 4.03 -10.10 -1.35
N TRP A 181 3.72 -8.80 -1.26
CA TRP A 181 2.48 -8.29 -0.67
C TRP A 181 1.26 -8.61 -1.52
N GLY A 182 1.40 -8.54 -2.84
CA GLY A 182 0.36 -8.98 -3.77
C GLY A 182 -0.03 -10.45 -3.57
N ALA A 183 0.95 -11.32 -3.32
CA ALA A 183 0.69 -12.73 -2.99
C ALA A 183 -0.01 -12.89 -1.62
N ARG A 184 0.30 -12.04 -0.63
CA ARG A 184 -0.36 -12.07 0.68
C ARG A 184 -1.82 -11.64 0.59
N VAL A 185 -2.10 -10.53 -0.08
CA VAL A 185 -3.47 -10.05 -0.32
C VAL A 185 -4.31 -11.10 -1.07
N LYS A 186 -3.74 -11.75 -2.10
CA LYS A 186 -4.40 -12.87 -2.79
C LYS A 186 -4.69 -14.06 -1.87
N ARG A 187 -3.70 -14.48 -1.08
CA ARG A 187 -3.82 -15.61 -0.15
C ARG A 187 -4.89 -15.36 0.92
N LEU A 188 -4.97 -14.13 1.43
CA LEU A 188 -5.99 -13.69 2.39
C LEU A 188 -7.37 -13.51 1.74
N LYS A 189 -7.48 -13.60 0.42
CA LYS A 189 -8.71 -13.39 -0.37
C LYS A 189 -9.32 -11.98 -0.26
N VAL A 190 -8.56 -11.02 0.26
CA VAL A 190 -8.96 -9.61 0.43
C VAL A 190 -8.61 -8.75 -0.79
N GLY A 191 -8.14 -9.36 -1.88
CA GLY A 191 -7.77 -8.61 -3.07
C GLY A 191 -7.06 -9.40 -4.17
N THR A 192 -6.40 -8.67 -5.07
CA THR A 192 -5.57 -9.23 -6.14
C THR A 192 -4.37 -8.33 -6.44
N ALA A 193 -3.54 -8.73 -7.40
CA ALA A 193 -2.32 -8.01 -7.77
C ALA A 193 -1.93 -8.25 -9.23
N ARG A 194 -1.41 -7.21 -9.87
CA ARG A 194 -0.96 -7.16 -11.27
C ARG A 194 0.30 -6.30 -11.38
N ARG A 195 1.14 -6.56 -12.39
CA ARG A 195 2.26 -5.67 -12.74
C ARG A 195 1.72 -4.39 -13.35
N PHE A 196 2.05 -3.24 -12.80
CA PHE A 196 1.57 -1.94 -13.28
C PHE A 196 1.80 -1.77 -14.80
N SER A 197 3.00 -2.10 -15.30
CA SER A 197 3.36 -2.01 -16.72
C SER A 197 2.57 -2.94 -17.66
N SER A 198 1.72 -3.82 -17.13
CA SER A 198 0.81 -4.69 -17.90
C SER A 198 -0.66 -4.32 -17.69
N THR A 199 -0.92 -3.16 -17.09
CA THR A 199 -2.27 -2.65 -16.81
C THR A 199 -2.72 -1.80 -17.99
N THR A 200 -3.97 -2.05 -18.38
CA THR A 200 -4.74 -1.29 -19.36
C THR A 200 -6.07 -0.92 -18.73
N CYS A 201 -6.86 -0.07 -19.37
CA CYS A 201 -8.22 0.24 -18.90
C CYS A 201 -9.06 -1.04 -18.73
N GLU A 202 -9.03 -1.95 -19.70
CA GLU A 202 -9.83 -3.19 -19.69
C GLU A 202 -9.41 -4.13 -18.56
N THR A 203 -8.10 -4.30 -18.36
CA THR A 203 -7.58 -5.18 -17.31
C THR A 203 -7.80 -4.57 -15.92
N LEU A 204 -7.71 -3.24 -15.78
CA LEU A 204 -8.05 -2.53 -14.55
C LEU A 204 -9.53 -2.70 -14.20
N VAL A 205 -10.43 -2.53 -15.18
CA VAL A 205 -11.86 -2.78 -15.01
C VAL A 205 -12.14 -4.22 -14.57
N ALA A 206 -11.48 -5.20 -15.18
CA ALA A 206 -11.66 -6.62 -14.83
C ALA A 206 -11.17 -6.92 -13.40
N ASP A 207 -10.01 -6.39 -13.03
CA ASP A 207 -9.45 -6.56 -11.68
C ASP A 207 -10.33 -5.87 -10.62
N LEU A 208 -10.82 -4.65 -10.90
CA LEU A 208 -11.74 -3.91 -10.04
C LEU A 208 -13.06 -4.65 -9.84
N ARG A 209 -13.69 -5.16 -10.92
CA ARG A 209 -14.90 -6.01 -10.80
C ARG A 209 -14.65 -7.21 -9.91
N THR A 210 -13.49 -7.85 -10.06
CA THR A 210 -13.11 -9.03 -9.27
C THR A 210 -13.03 -8.72 -7.78
N ILE A 211 -12.41 -7.60 -7.39
CA ILE A 211 -12.25 -7.26 -5.97
C ILE A 211 -13.53 -6.66 -5.38
N LEU A 212 -14.30 -5.90 -6.16
CA LEU A 212 -15.57 -5.29 -5.70
C LEU A 212 -16.67 -6.34 -5.50
N ALA A 213 -16.70 -7.40 -6.31
CA ALA A 213 -17.66 -8.50 -6.15
C ALA A 213 -17.46 -9.29 -4.83
N ARG A 214 -16.29 -9.16 -4.17
CA ARG A 214 -15.96 -9.89 -2.93
C ARG A 214 -16.51 -9.23 -1.66
N ASN A 215 -17.10 -8.03 -1.75
CA ASN A 215 -17.63 -7.26 -0.62
C ASN A 215 -18.99 -7.74 -0.07
N ALA A 216 -19.44 -8.95 -0.40
CA ALA A 216 -20.61 -9.57 0.23
C ALA A 216 -20.28 -10.32 1.54
N LEU A 217 -19.21 -9.94 2.26
CA LEU A 217 -18.93 -10.45 3.60
C LEU A 217 -19.11 -9.33 4.63
N PRO A 218 -19.96 -9.50 5.65
CA PRO A 218 -20.14 -8.52 6.72
C PRO A 218 -18.80 -8.35 7.44
N GLY A 219 -18.32 -7.12 7.54
CA GLY A 219 -17.06 -6.80 8.20
C GLY A 219 -17.03 -7.35 9.64
N PRO A 220 -15.86 -7.77 10.15
CA PRO A 220 -15.74 -8.16 11.55
C PRO A 220 -16.13 -6.97 12.43
N ALA A 221 -16.93 -7.25 13.46
CA ALA A 221 -17.26 -6.28 14.50
C ALA A 221 -15.97 -5.60 14.97
N ARG A 222 -15.96 -4.26 14.89
CA ARG A 222 -14.85 -3.42 15.33
C ARG A 222 -14.51 -3.80 16.78
N SER A 223 -13.35 -4.40 16.98
CA SER A 223 -12.77 -4.52 18.32
C SER A 223 -12.24 -3.13 18.68
N PRO A 224 -12.67 -2.51 19.78
CA PRO A 224 -12.09 -1.25 20.22
C PRO A 224 -10.63 -1.51 20.58
N VAL A 225 -9.75 -0.72 19.99
CA VAL A 225 -8.34 -0.65 20.38
C VAL A 225 -8.27 -0.19 21.84
N ILE A 226 -7.52 -0.93 22.65
CA ILE A 226 -7.11 -0.56 24.02
C ILE A 226 -5.91 0.38 23.91
#